data_AF-A0A6M3KJG0-F1
#
_entry.id   AF-A0A6M3KJG0-F1
#
_cell.length_a   1.000
_cell.length_b   1.000
_cell.length_c   1.000
_cell.angle_alpha   90.00
_cell.angle_beta   90.00
_cell.angle_gamma   90.00
#
_symmetry.space_group_name_H-M   'P 1'
#
loop_
_entity.id
_entity.type
_entity.pdbx_description
1 polymer ?
#
loop_
_entity_poly.entity_id
_entity_poly.type
_entity_poly.pdbx_seq_one_letter_code
_entity_poly.pdbx_strand_id
1 'polypeptide(L)'
;MKQRKLTSENPLVGALSFLSSMSEAMTDSYRKDAFTDEFEGVVVDTCCPPDTHIWETGILRGNIEGKWVIVGQYESREEAETEHKKWVTYLKENPVCNLKDIDMWNLGLNEKD
;
A
#
# COMPACT_ATOMS: atom_id res chain seq x y z
N MET A 1 -19.35 15.98 52.12
CA MET A 1 -19.04 15.95 50.66
C MET A 1 -18.65 14.53 50.27
N LYS A 2 -19.51 13.80 49.55
CA LYS A 2 -19.19 12.47 49.00
C LYS A 2 -18.72 12.67 47.57
N GLN A 3 -17.45 12.42 47.28
CA GLN A 3 -16.97 12.29 45.90
C GLN A 3 -17.54 11.00 45.32
N ARG A 4 -18.38 11.12 44.29
CA ARG A 4 -18.71 10.00 43.41
C ARG A 4 -17.68 9.99 42.27
N LYS A 5 -16.72 9.07 42.34
CA LYS A 5 -16.01 8.60 41.14
C LYS A 5 -17.02 7.79 40.33
N LEU A 6 -17.48 8.34 39.22
CA LEU A 6 -18.20 7.61 38.17
C LEU A 6 -17.20 7.37 37.04
N THR A 7 -16.39 6.32 37.18
CA THR A 7 -15.71 5.69 36.05
C THR A 7 -16.75 4.80 35.37
N SER A 8 -17.33 5.30 34.30
CA SER A 8 -18.09 4.50 33.33
C SER A 8 -17.36 4.64 32.01
N GLU A 9 -16.19 4.01 31.91
CA GLU A 9 -15.58 3.78 30.61
C GLU A 9 -16.50 2.81 29.87
N ASN A 10 -17.21 3.34 28.88
CA ASN A 10 -18.18 2.59 28.11
C ASN A 10 -17.48 1.37 27.50
N PRO A 11 -17.92 0.14 27.78
CA PRO A 11 -17.28 -1.07 27.26
C PRO A 11 -17.28 -1.12 25.73
N LEU A 12 -18.21 -0.40 25.09
CA LEU A 12 -18.26 -0.21 23.63
C LEU A 12 -17.08 0.62 23.09
N VAL A 13 -16.58 1.60 23.85
CA VAL A 13 -15.42 2.42 23.45
C VAL A 13 -14.13 1.59 23.54
N GLY A 14 -14.01 0.74 24.55
CA GLY A 14 -12.88 -0.20 24.68
C GLY A 14 -12.86 -1.29 23.61
N ALA A 15 -14.03 -1.76 23.16
CA ALA A 15 -14.13 -2.72 22.07
C ALA A 15 -13.75 -2.09 20.71
N LEU A 16 -14.15 -0.84 20.46
CA LEU A 16 -13.79 -0.12 19.25
C LEU A 16 -12.30 0.21 19.19
N SER A 17 -11.69 0.62 20.32
CA SER A 17 -10.24 0.86 20.36
C SER A 17 -9.42 -0.42 20.19
N PHE A 18 -9.89 -1.54 20.75
CA PHE A 18 -9.27 -2.85 20.54
C PHE A 18 -9.36 -3.32 19.08
N LEU A 19 -10.52 -3.19 18.44
CA LEU A 19 -10.69 -3.55 17.03
C LEU A 19 -9.89 -2.63 16.09
N SER A 20 -9.81 -1.33 16.40
CA SER A 20 -8.96 -0.39 15.66
C SER A 20 -7.48 -0.74 15.81
N SER A 21 -7.02 -1.04 17.02
CA SER A 21 -5.64 -1.46 17.28
C SER A 21 -5.31 -2.80 16.61
N MET A 22 -6.27 -3.72 16.51
CA MET A 22 -6.10 -4.99 15.80
C MET A 22 -6.08 -4.79 14.28
N SER A 23 -6.90 -3.88 13.75
CA SER A 23 -6.84 -3.46 12.34
C SER A 23 -5.51 -2.81 12.00
N GLU A 24 -5.02 -1.89 12.85
CA GLU A 24 -3.71 -1.25 12.71
C GLU A 24 -2.57 -2.27 12.82
N ALA A 25 -2.65 -3.20 13.77
CA ALA A 25 -1.66 -4.27 13.94
C ALA A 25 -1.66 -5.28 12.77
N MET A 26 -2.82 -5.55 12.17
CA MET A 26 -2.90 -6.34 10.94
C MET A 26 -2.31 -5.57 9.75
N THR A 27 -2.58 -4.26 9.64
CA THR A 27 -1.95 -3.41 8.61
C THR A 27 -0.44 -3.29 8.76
N ASP A 28 0.07 -3.24 10.00
CA ASP A 28 1.50 -3.20 10.29
C ASP A 28 2.19 -4.54 10.01
N SER A 29 1.48 -5.66 10.14
CA SER A 29 2.10 -6.99 10.07
C SER A 29 2.60 -7.36 8.66
N TYR A 30 1.86 -7.02 7.60
CA TYR A 30 2.26 -7.31 6.21
C TYR A 30 3.21 -6.26 5.63
N ARG A 31 3.28 -5.06 6.20
CA ARG A 31 4.24 -4.02 5.79
C ARG A 31 5.65 -4.22 6.34
N LYS A 32 5.87 -5.18 7.24
CA LYS A 32 7.20 -5.45 7.82
C LYS A 32 8.28 -5.70 6.77
N ASP A 33 7.89 -6.32 5.65
CA ASP A 33 8.80 -6.64 4.55
C ASP A 33 8.60 -5.73 3.33
N ALA A 34 7.87 -4.62 3.46
CA ALA A 34 7.64 -3.68 2.37
C ALA A 34 8.90 -2.87 2.03
N PHE A 35 9.03 -2.51 0.76
CA PHE A 35 10.06 -1.62 0.23
C PHE A 35 9.41 -0.32 -0.21
N THR A 36 9.86 0.82 0.30
CA THR A 36 9.29 2.11 -0.08
C THR A 36 10.41 3.12 -0.38
N ASP A 37 10.35 3.72 -1.55
CA ASP A 37 11.23 4.79 -1.99
C ASP A 37 10.39 6.03 -2.37
N GLU A 38 10.73 7.19 -1.81
CA GLU A 38 10.06 8.47 -2.10
C GLU A 38 11.06 9.50 -2.63
N PHE A 39 10.73 10.13 -3.76
CA PHE A 39 11.54 11.18 -4.39
C PHE A 39 10.68 12.08 -5.27
N GLU A 40 10.87 13.41 -5.17
CA GLU A 40 10.26 14.40 -6.06
C GLU A 40 8.72 14.30 -6.23
N GLY A 41 8.01 13.85 -5.19
CA GLY A 41 6.55 13.64 -5.24
C GLY A 41 6.11 12.36 -5.93
N VAL A 42 7.05 11.43 -6.14
CA VAL A 42 6.85 10.04 -6.56
C VAL A 42 7.11 9.13 -5.37
N VAL A 43 6.20 8.20 -5.12
CA VAL A 43 6.37 7.10 -4.17
C VAL A 43 6.34 5.79 -4.95
N VAL A 44 7.35 4.96 -4.78
CA VAL A 44 7.38 3.57 -5.23
C VAL A 44 7.25 2.70 -4.00
N ASP A 45 6.19 1.90 -3.91
CA ASP A 45 5.89 1.05 -2.77
C ASP A 45 5.73 -0.40 -3.24
N THR A 46 6.44 -1.32 -2.62
CA THR A 46 6.37 -2.74 -2.94
C THR A 46 6.05 -3.53 -1.69
N CYS A 47 4.97 -4.31 -1.70
CA CYS A 47 4.55 -5.10 -0.56
C CYS A 47 3.94 -6.43 -1.00
N CYS A 48 3.74 -7.34 -0.04
CA CYS A 48 3.03 -8.60 -0.25
C CYS A 48 1.75 -8.57 0.59
N PRO A 49 0.62 -8.12 0.02
CA PRO A 49 -0.60 -8.00 0.78
C PRO A 49 -1.17 -9.41 1.10
N PRO A 50 -1.87 -9.55 2.23
CA PRO A 50 -2.27 -10.85 2.78
C PRO A 50 -3.42 -11.51 2.01
N ASP A 51 -4.08 -10.80 1.10
CA ASP A 51 -5.20 -11.28 0.31
C ASP A 51 -4.75 -12.00 -0.98
N THR A 52 -3.71 -11.49 -1.65
CA THR A 52 -3.16 -12.11 -2.87
C THR A 52 -1.98 -13.03 -2.59
N HIS A 53 -1.21 -12.75 -1.54
CA HIS A 53 0.10 -13.37 -1.28
C HIS A 53 1.09 -13.26 -2.47
N ILE A 54 0.87 -12.27 -3.33
CA ILE A 54 1.74 -11.95 -4.47
C ILE A 54 2.40 -10.62 -4.17
N TRP A 55 3.71 -10.51 -4.42
CA TRP A 55 4.39 -9.23 -4.27
C TRP A 55 3.93 -8.28 -5.35
N GLU A 56 3.59 -7.04 -5.01
CA GLU A 56 3.17 -6.03 -5.97
C GLU A 56 3.93 -4.73 -5.79
N THR A 57 4.20 -4.02 -6.89
CA THR A 57 4.74 -2.66 -6.87
C THR A 57 3.65 -1.67 -7.27
N GLY A 58 3.28 -0.80 -6.34
CA GLY A 58 2.47 0.39 -6.59
C GLY A 58 3.33 1.64 -6.76
N ILE A 59 2.90 2.54 -7.65
CA ILE A 59 3.51 3.86 -7.79
C ILE A 59 2.45 4.94 -7.58
N LEU A 60 2.77 5.93 -6.75
CA LEU A 60 1.98 7.14 -6.56
C LEU A 60 2.75 8.35 -7.07
N ARG A 61 2.16 9.09 -8.00
CA ARG A 61 2.73 10.38 -8.47
C ARG A 61 1.81 11.51 -8.04
N GLY A 62 2.09 12.07 -6.86
CA GLY A 62 1.25 13.10 -6.25
C GLY A 62 1.10 14.35 -7.14
N ASN A 63 2.14 14.68 -7.91
CA ASN A 63 2.18 15.88 -8.76
C ASN A 63 1.53 15.69 -10.15
N ILE A 64 1.11 14.47 -10.52
CA ILE A 64 0.60 14.17 -11.86
C ILE A 64 -0.82 13.60 -11.77
N GLU A 65 -0.97 12.43 -11.17
CA GLU A 65 -2.24 11.66 -11.17
C GLU A 65 -2.89 11.63 -9.79
N GLY A 66 -2.09 11.72 -8.72
CA GLY A 66 -2.58 11.63 -7.34
C GLY A 66 -3.23 10.28 -6.99
N LYS A 67 -2.94 9.23 -7.77
CA LYS A 67 -3.51 7.88 -7.62
C LYS A 67 -2.39 6.84 -7.61
N TRP A 68 -2.63 5.74 -6.89
CA TRP A 68 -1.78 4.55 -6.95
C TRP A 68 -2.06 3.78 -8.23
N VAL A 69 -1.00 3.39 -8.92
CA VAL A 69 -1.02 2.52 -10.11
C VAL A 69 -0.17 1.31 -9.80
N ILE A 70 -0.72 0.10 -9.94
CA ILE A 70 0.04 -1.13 -9.72
C ILE A 70 0.72 -1.48 -11.03
N VAL A 71 2.05 -1.58 -11.04
CA VAL A 71 2.83 -1.69 -12.27
C VAL A 71 3.54 -3.03 -12.44
N GLY A 72 3.50 -3.87 -11.41
CA GLY A 72 4.12 -5.18 -11.45
C GLY A 72 3.66 -6.06 -10.30
N GLN A 73 3.69 -7.36 -10.57
CA GLN A 73 3.44 -8.44 -9.61
C GLN A 73 4.54 -9.49 -9.76
N TYR A 74 4.96 -10.08 -8.65
CA TYR A 74 6.13 -10.95 -8.58
C TYR A 74 5.86 -12.12 -7.64
N GLU A 75 6.41 -13.29 -7.98
CA GLU A 75 6.19 -14.51 -7.19
C GLU A 75 7.07 -14.53 -5.94
N SER A 76 8.16 -13.77 -5.94
CA SER A 76 9.14 -13.78 -4.87
C SER A 76 9.55 -12.38 -4.41
N ARG A 77 9.94 -12.27 -3.15
CA ARG A 77 10.48 -11.05 -2.56
C ARG A 77 11.73 -10.56 -3.29
N GLU A 78 12.58 -11.48 -3.74
CA GLU A 78 13.86 -11.16 -4.40
C GLU A 78 13.64 -10.57 -5.81
N GLU A 79 12.68 -11.12 -6.54
CA GLU A 79 12.23 -10.55 -7.81
C GLU A 79 11.60 -9.18 -7.60
N ALA A 80 10.70 -9.06 -6.62
CA ALA A 80 10.05 -7.80 -6.27
C ALA A 80 11.06 -6.70 -5.90
N GLU A 81 12.08 -7.02 -5.11
CA GLU A 81 13.15 -6.09 -4.74
C GLU A 81 13.99 -5.67 -5.96
N THR A 82 14.27 -6.61 -6.87
CA THR A 82 15.01 -6.33 -8.10
C THR A 82 14.25 -5.39 -9.02
N GLU A 83 12.95 -5.65 -9.22
CA GLU A 83 12.09 -4.83 -10.06
C GLU A 83 11.76 -3.48 -9.42
N HIS A 84 11.61 -3.42 -8.09
CA HIS A 84 11.48 -2.16 -7.35
C HIS A 84 12.64 -1.21 -7.65
N LYS A 85 13.90 -1.70 -7.57
CA LYS A 85 15.09 -0.89 -7.87
C LYS A 85 15.10 -0.39 -9.31
N LYS A 86 14.62 -1.20 -10.26
CA LYS A 86 14.47 -0.78 -11.67
C LYS A 86 13.43 0.33 -11.80
N TRP A 87 12.27 0.21 -11.16
CA TRP A 87 11.25 1.26 -11.15
C TRP A 87 11.75 2.56 -10.54
N VAL A 88 12.42 2.51 -9.40
CA VAL A 88 13.03 3.68 -8.76
C VAL A 88 14.02 4.37 -9.71
N THR A 89 14.88 3.60 -10.38
CA THR A 89 15.88 4.13 -11.32
C THR A 89 15.20 4.76 -12.54
N TYR A 90 14.25 4.03 -13.13
CA TYR A 90 13.50 4.47 -14.30
C TYR A 90 12.73 5.76 -14.04
N LEU A 91 12.06 5.89 -12.90
CA LEU A 91 11.27 7.08 -12.55
C LEU A 91 12.11 8.29 -12.16
N LYS A 92 13.32 8.08 -11.62
CA LYS A 92 14.29 9.16 -11.42
C LYS A 92 14.76 9.74 -12.75
N GLU A 93 14.92 8.90 -13.77
CA GLU A 93 15.32 9.32 -15.12
C GLU A 93 14.14 9.81 -15.97
N ASN A 94 12.93 9.30 -15.71
CA ASN A 94 11.72 9.54 -16.50
C ASN A 94 10.52 9.85 -15.60
N PRO A 95 10.51 10.99 -14.89
CA PRO A 95 9.46 11.32 -13.92
C PRO A 95 8.07 11.48 -14.54
N VAL A 96 8.01 11.86 -15.82
CA VAL A 96 6.77 12.04 -16.60
C VAL A 96 6.67 10.94 -17.67
N CYS A 97 6.45 9.70 -17.23
CA CYS A 97 6.17 8.56 -18.10
C CYS A 97 4.67 8.17 -18.05
N ASN A 98 4.19 7.35 -18.99
CA ASN A 98 2.87 6.77 -18.88
C ASN A 98 2.96 5.45 -18.09
N LEU A 99 2.28 5.35 -16.95
CA LEU A 99 2.23 4.12 -16.17
C LEU A 99 1.02 3.30 -16.63
N LYS A 100 1.24 2.03 -16.93
CA LYS A 100 0.17 1.10 -17.26
C LYS A 100 -0.17 0.31 -16.01
N ASP A 101 -1.42 0.43 -15.57
CA ASP A 101 -1.95 -0.41 -14.50
C ASP A 101 -2.02 -1.85 -14.98
N ILE A 102 -1.51 -2.79 -14.18
CA ILE A 102 -1.70 -4.20 -14.46
C ILE A 102 -3.12 -4.57 -14.04
N ASP A 103 -3.96 -5.00 -14.98
CA ASP A 103 -5.32 -5.44 -14.68
C ASP A 103 -5.27 -6.68 -13.78
N MET A 104 -5.23 -6.46 -12.46
CA MET A 104 -5.12 -7.49 -11.43
C MET A 104 -6.26 -8.51 -11.48
N TRP A 105 -7.38 -8.14 -12.11
CA TRP A 105 -8.60 -8.94 -12.12
C TRP A 105 -8.85 -9.59 -13.48
N ASN A 106 -8.00 -9.32 -14.49
CA ASN A 106 -8.19 -9.73 -15.87
C ASN A 106 -9.64 -9.53 -16.33
N LEU A 107 -10.24 -8.39 -15.94
CA LEU A 107 -11.66 -8.11 -16.18
C LEU A 107 -11.96 -7.84 -17.65
N GLY A 108 -10.95 -7.92 -18.53
CA GLY A 108 -11.16 -8.02 -19.96
C GLY A 108 -11.98 -6.85 -20.49
N LEU A 109 -11.74 -5.64 -19.97
CA LEU A 109 -12.16 -4.42 -20.63
C LEU A 109 -11.28 -4.29 -21.87
N ASN A 110 -11.65 -5.05 -22.90
CA ASN A 110 -11.17 -4.90 -24.25
C ASN A 110 -11.37 -3.43 -24.64
N GLU A 111 -10.31 -2.63 -24.53
CA GLU A 111 -10.20 -1.40 -25.30
C GLU A 111 -10.15 -1.85 -26.76
N LYS A 112 -11.33 -1.88 -27.38
CA LYS A 112 -11.47 -1.86 -28.82
C LYS A 112 -10.97 -0.49 -29.27
N ASP A 113 -9.74 -0.44 -29.76
CA ASP A 113 -9.31 0.55 -30.75
C ASP A 113 -9.06 -0.16 -32.09
#